data_AF-A0A4S2FBY6-F1
#
_entry.id   AF-A0A4S2FBY6-F1
#
_cell.length_a   1.000
_cell.length_b   1.000
_cell.length_c   1.000
_cell.angle_alpha   90.00
_cell.angle_beta   90.00
_cell.angle_gamma   90.00
#
_symmetry.space_group_name_H-M   'P 1'
#
loop_
_entity.id
_entity.type
_entity.pdbx_description
1 polymer ?
#
loop_
_entity_poly.entity_id
_entity_poly.type
_entity_poly.pdbx_seq_one_letter_code
_entity_poly.pdbx_strand_id
1 'polypeptide(L)'
;MKKLQAFFSHFQFRSLLKALVATLILSFLYNIPYLMAGSAAIDPRLFYGIQVVLSLLSSIGFYKICTLAWTPDKEKLTAGAIGRVLMLQGVLILLVSAVLMPLSTVFASNMPLSIVVQLVSTFVLIVVIPFQLVYYYALFLGKRSWKDIWGFVRAVFARHYRSLLNVYCALILAVMAIDTVTGGPFSLAQGFYVPHIVYNLLYVGNPMFSWMYMLFLTVGFGVPLSSMFAIIFLLFVVGCLYAYLELNFVAFVQKECVDRGTARTQTHR
;
A
#
# COMPACT_ATOMS: atom_id res chain seq x y z
N MET A 1 6.17 24.48 2.42
CA MET A 1 5.57 24.89 1.12
C MET A 1 6.37 24.44 -0.10
N LYS A 2 7.67 24.75 -0.26
CA LYS A 2 8.47 24.32 -1.45
C LYS A 2 8.47 22.80 -1.71
N LYS A 3 8.50 21.96 -0.67
CA LYS A 3 8.42 20.49 -0.80
C LYS A 3 7.03 19.97 -1.21
N LEU A 4 5.96 20.68 -0.83
CA LEU A 4 4.59 20.35 -1.21
C LEU A 4 4.35 20.69 -2.69
N GLN A 5 4.84 21.83 -3.16
CA GLN A 5 4.83 22.18 -4.59
C GLN A 5 5.62 21.18 -5.44
N ALA A 6 6.76 20.69 -4.96
CA ALA A 6 7.51 19.62 -5.64
C ALA A 6 6.68 18.33 -5.75
N PHE A 7 5.96 17.94 -4.68
CA PHE A 7 5.01 16.82 -4.71
C PHE A 7 3.92 17.03 -5.76
N PHE A 8 3.30 18.22 -5.80
CA PHE A 8 2.23 18.50 -6.74
C PHE A 8 2.70 18.63 -8.21
N SER A 9 3.97 19.00 -8.43
CA SER A 9 4.56 19.14 -9.77
C SER A 9 4.80 17.81 -10.49
N HIS A 10 4.66 16.68 -9.80
CA HIS A 10 4.86 15.33 -10.36
C HIS A 10 3.56 14.60 -10.68
N PHE A 11 2.40 15.27 -10.52
CA PHE A 11 1.11 14.67 -10.79
C PHE A 11 0.89 14.41 -12.28
N GLN A 12 0.78 13.14 -12.67
CA GLN A 12 0.51 12.74 -14.05
C GLN A 12 -0.80 11.98 -14.15
N PHE A 13 -1.88 12.65 -14.54
CA PHE A 13 -3.20 12.01 -14.63
C PHE A 13 -3.33 11.08 -15.85
N ARG A 14 -2.89 11.53 -17.03
CA ARG A 14 -3.14 10.83 -18.30
C ARG A 14 -2.34 9.53 -18.45
N SER A 15 -1.12 9.48 -17.90
CA SER A 15 -0.26 8.29 -17.93
C SER A 15 -0.70 7.23 -16.91
N LEU A 16 -1.33 7.64 -15.80
CA LEU A 16 -1.73 6.74 -14.71
C LEU A 16 -3.17 6.23 -14.82
N LEU A 17 -3.98 6.70 -15.78
CA LEU A 17 -5.39 6.34 -15.89
C LEU A 17 -5.61 4.82 -15.96
N LYS A 18 -4.78 4.09 -16.73
CA LYS A 18 -4.86 2.63 -16.82
C LYS A 18 -4.59 1.95 -15.48
N ALA A 19 -3.57 2.41 -14.77
CA ALA A 19 -3.22 1.89 -13.45
C ALA A 19 -4.30 2.24 -12.41
N LEU A 20 -4.90 3.42 -12.48
CA LEU A 20 -5.99 3.86 -11.61
C LEU A 20 -7.25 3.02 -11.80
N VAL A 21 -7.67 2.81 -13.05
CA VAL A 21 -8.83 1.95 -13.35
C VAL A 21 -8.56 0.51 -12.90
N ALA A 22 -7.37 -0.03 -13.18
CA ALA A 22 -6.99 -1.37 -12.73
C ALA A 22 -7.00 -1.48 -11.20
N THR A 23 -6.50 -0.46 -10.50
CA THR A 23 -6.54 -0.35 -9.05
C THR A 23 -7.97 -0.44 -8.54
N LEU A 24 -8.88 0.41 -9.04
CA LEU A 24 -10.28 0.44 -8.58
C LEU A 24 -11.01 -0.88 -8.82
N ILE A 25 -10.86 -1.48 -10.00
CA ILE A 25 -11.47 -2.78 -10.34
C ILE A 25 -10.96 -3.86 -9.39
N LEU A 26 -9.63 -3.95 -9.25
CA LEU A 26 -9.00 -5.00 -8.47
C LEU A 26 -9.37 -4.88 -6.98
N SER A 27 -9.47 -3.64 -6.50
CA SER A 27 -9.96 -3.32 -5.15
C SER A 27 -11.37 -3.86 -4.93
N PHE A 28 -12.29 -3.59 -5.85
CA PHE A 28 -13.65 -4.09 -5.76
C PHE A 28 -13.70 -5.62 -5.75
N LEU A 29 -12.94 -6.26 -6.65
CA LEU A 29 -12.86 -7.72 -6.76
C LEU A 29 -12.31 -8.38 -5.50
N TYR A 30 -11.29 -7.81 -4.86
CA TYR A 30 -10.71 -8.37 -3.63
C TYR A 30 -11.66 -8.31 -2.44
N ASN A 31 -12.53 -7.30 -2.38
CA ASN A 31 -13.43 -7.15 -1.24
C ASN A 31 -14.68 -8.06 -1.32
N ILE A 32 -15.04 -8.57 -2.50
CA ILE A 32 -16.16 -9.53 -2.63
C ILE A 32 -15.93 -10.79 -1.76
N PRO A 33 -14.78 -11.49 -1.87
CA PRO A 33 -14.46 -12.62 -0.99
C PRO A 33 -14.49 -12.27 0.50
N TYR A 34 -14.03 -11.09 0.91
CA TYR A 34 -14.05 -10.66 2.31
C TYR A 34 -15.48 -10.50 2.84
N LEU A 35 -16.39 -9.95 2.04
CA LEU A 35 -17.79 -9.81 2.41
C LEU A 35 -18.46 -11.16 2.54
N MET A 36 -18.26 -12.04 1.56
CA MET A 36 -18.83 -13.39 1.58
C MET A 36 -18.30 -14.18 2.77
N ALA A 37 -17.02 -14.04 3.08
CA ALA A 37 -16.39 -14.73 4.19
C ALA A 37 -16.84 -14.19 5.56
N GLY A 38 -17.07 -12.88 5.67
CA GLY A 38 -17.59 -12.24 6.88
C GLY A 38 -19.07 -12.52 7.14
N SER A 39 -19.89 -12.68 6.10
CA SER A 39 -21.33 -12.93 6.24
C SER A 39 -21.70 -14.39 6.52
N ALA A 40 -20.81 -15.35 6.22
CA ALA A 40 -21.16 -16.76 6.16
C ALA A 40 -20.87 -17.58 7.44
N ALA A 41 -20.74 -16.94 8.62
CA ALA A 41 -20.41 -17.61 9.89
C ALA A 41 -19.27 -18.63 9.76
N ILE A 42 -18.25 -18.27 8.97
CA ILE A 42 -17.14 -19.16 8.63
C ILE A 42 -16.27 -19.41 9.87
N ASP A 43 -15.80 -20.65 10.04
CA ASP A 43 -14.83 -21.01 11.07
C ASP A 43 -13.66 -20.00 11.08
N PRO A 44 -13.28 -19.44 12.25
CA PRO A 44 -12.23 -18.43 12.32
C PRO A 44 -10.92 -18.83 11.63
N ARG A 45 -10.53 -20.11 11.68
CA ARG A 45 -9.32 -20.62 11.03
C ARG A 45 -9.44 -20.58 9.51
N LEU A 46 -10.61 -20.92 8.98
CA LEU A 46 -10.87 -20.86 7.54
C LEU A 46 -10.90 -19.41 7.06
N PHE A 47 -11.46 -18.49 7.87
CA PHE A 47 -11.40 -17.06 7.62
C PHE A 47 -9.96 -16.56 7.55
N TYR A 48 -9.09 -16.91 8.51
CA TYR A 48 -7.67 -16.58 8.47
C TYR A 48 -6.96 -17.12 7.22
N GLY A 49 -7.25 -18.37 6.83
CA GLY A 49 -6.71 -18.96 5.61
C GLY A 49 -7.09 -18.18 4.35
N ILE A 50 -8.35 -17.76 4.25
CA ILE A 50 -8.85 -16.90 3.16
C ILE A 50 -8.09 -15.57 3.13
N GLN A 51 -7.86 -14.94 4.29
CA GLN A 51 -7.12 -13.67 4.34
C GLN A 51 -5.69 -13.80 3.81
N VAL A 52 -4.98 -14.88 4.17
CA VAL A 52 -3.62 -15.13 3.68
C VAL A 52 -3.60 -15.31 2.18
N VAL A 53 -4.53 -16.10 1.62
CA VAL A 53 -4.61 -16.32 0.16
C VAL A 53 -4.91 -15.01 -0.57
N LEU A 54 -5.87 -14.23 -0.09
CA LEU A 54 -6.21 -12.93 -0.67
C LEU A 54 -5.06 -11.93 -0.57
N SER A 55 -4.34 -11.93 0.55
CA SER A 55 -3.12 -11.13 0.73
C SER A 55 -2.06 -11.44 -0.32
N LEU A 56 -1.77 -12.72 -0.53
CA LEU A 56 -0.82 -13.19 -1.53
C LEU A 56 -1.26 -12.81 -2.94
N LEU A 57 -2.53 -13.03 -3.29
CA LEU A 57 -3.08 -12.62 -4.58
C LEU A 57 -2.98 -11.11 -4.77
N SER A 58 -3.33 -10.33 -3.74
CA SER A 58 -3.27 -8.86 -3.81
C SER A 58 -1.87 -8.35 -4.09
N SER A 59 -0.83 -8.98 -3.53
CA SER A 59 0.56 -8.59 -3.81
C SER A 59 0.95 -8.77 -5.28
N ILE A 60 0.44 -9.82 -5.94
CA ILE A 60 0.62 -10.02 -7.39
C ILE A 60 -0.10 -8.91 -8.16
N GLY A 61 -1.33 -8.61 -7.77
CA GLY A 61 -2.12 -7.54 -8.36
C GLY A 61 -1.49 -6.16 -8.19
N PHE A 62 -0.94 -5.87 -7.01
CA PHE A 62 -0.21 -4.64 -6.74
C PHE A 62 1.06 -4.51 -7.58
N TYR A 63 1.83 -5.60 -7.71
CA TYR A 63 2.97 -5.62 -8.62
C TYR A 63 2.56 -5.30 -10.05
N LYS A 64 1.44 -5.86 -10.53
CA LYS A 64 0.89 -5.55 -11.85
C LYS A 64 0.44 -4.09 -11.99
N ILE A 65 -0.21 -3.53 -10.98
CA ILE A 65 -0.57 -2.10 -10.97
C ILE A 65 0.69 -1.23 -11.06
N CYS A 66 1.73 -1.58 -10.30
CA CYS A 66 3.00 -0.88 -10.37
C CYS A 66 3.60 -0.94 -11.77
N THR A 67 3.59 -2.10 -12.43
CA THR A 67 4.13 -2.22 -13.80
C THR A 67 3.32 -1.45 -14.83
N LEU A 68 2.00 -1.30 -14.63
CA LEU A 68 1.12 -0.47 -15.45
C LEU A 68 1.32 1.03 -15.22
N ALA A 69 1.64 1.43 -13.99
CA ALA A 69 1.99 2.81 -13.65
C ALA A 69 3.38 3.17 -14.19
N TRP A 70 4.27 2.19 -14.27
CA TRP A 70 5.55 2.30 -14.94
C TRP A 70 5.42 2.12 -16.45
N THR A 71 6.51 2.29 -17.20
CA THR A 71 6.51 2.14 -18.67
C THR A 71 5.90 0.78 -19.11
N PRO A 72 4.71 0.75 -19.72
CA PRO A 72 3.94 -0.48 -19.94
C PRO A 72 4.63 -1.48 -20.89
N ASP A 73 5.43 -0.98 -21.83
CA ASP A 73 6.03 -1.77 -22.91
C ASP A 73 7.16 -2.72 -22.44
N LYS A 74 7.51 -2.69 -21.14
CA LYS A 74 8.52 -3.57 -20.52
C LYS A 74 7.92 -4.65 -19.63
N GLU A 75 6.60 -4.78 -19.56
CA GLU A 75 5.92 -5.69 -18.65
C GLU A 75 6.35 -7.15 -18.84
N LYS A 76 6.87 -7.77 -17.76
CA LYS A 76 7.16 -9.20 -17.71
C LYS A 76 6.72 -9.78 -16.36
N LEU A 77 5.44 -10.15 -16.27
CA LEU A 77 4.90 -11.01 -15.22
C LEU A 77 5.46 -12.43 -15.38
N THR A 78 6.75 -12.58 -15.06
CA THR A 78 7.45 -13.87 -15.13
C THR A 78 7.18 -14.68 -13.88
N ALA A 79 7.16 -16.01 -13.98
CA ALA A 79 7.03 -16.91 -12.84
C ALA A 79 8.09 -16.60 -11.75
N GLY A 80 9.31 -16.23 -12.16
CA GLY A 80 10.37 -15.81 -11.25
C GLY A 80 10.08 -14.51 -10.50
N ALA A 81 9.41 -13.53 -11.12
CA ALA A 81 8.96 -12.31 -10.45
C ALA A 81 7.82 -12.61 -9.48
N ILE A 82 6.82 -13.40 -9.91
CA ILE A 82 5.67 -13.79 -9.07
C ILE A 82 6.15 -14.48 -7.79
N GLY A 83 7.02 -15.48 -7.89
CA GLY A 83 7.54 -16.18 -6.71
C GLY A 83 8.25 -15.25 -5.73
N ARG A 84 8.96 -14.23 -6.22
CA ARG A 84 9.66 -13.22 -5.40
C ARG A 84 8.74 -12.19 -4.77
N VAL A 85 7.65 -11.83 -5.46
CA VAL A 85 6.58 -10.99 -4.94
C VAL A 85 5.89 -11.71 -3.79
N LEU A 86 5.52 -12.98 -4.00
CA LEU A 86 4.89 -13.83 -2.98
C LEU A 86 5.80 -14.08 -1.78
N MET A 87 7.11 -14.28 -2.01
CA MET A 87 8.08 -14.46 -0.92
C MET A 87 8.16 -13.21 -0.04
N LEU A 88 8.25 -12.01 -0.64
CA LEU A 88 8.25 -10.77 0.13
C LEU A 88 6.93 -10.61 0.89
N GLN A 89 5.79 -10.85 0.23
CA GLN A 89 4.48 -10.76 0.87
C GLN A 89 4.36 -11.74 2.04
N GLY A 90 4.83 -12.98 1.90
CA GLY A 90 4.84 -13.96 2.99
C GLY A 90 5.64 -13.50 4.21
N VAL A 91 6.79 -12.84 4.01
CA VAL A 91 7.57 -12.24 5.11
C VAL A 91 6.79 -11.11 5.78
N LEU A 92 6.12 -10.25 5.01
CA LEU A 92 5.32 -9.15 5.56
C LEU A 92 4.09 -9.66 6.32
N ILE A 93 3.42 -10.69 5.82
CA ILE A 93 2.33 -11.39 6.50
C ILE A 93 2.81 -11.90 7.87
N LEU A 94 3.94 -12.62 7.91
CA LEU A 94 4.50 -13.15 9.16
C LEU A 94 4.91 -12.03 10.14
N LEU A 95 5.55 -10.98 9.65
CA LEU A 95 5.93 -9.82 10.47
C LEU A 95 4.72 -9.23 11.18
N VAL A 96 3.60 -9.09 10.48
CA VAL A 96 2.41 -8.48 11.06
C VAL A 96 1.64 -9.47 11.94
N SER A 97 1.35 -10.68 11.44
CA SER A 97 0.47 -11.62 12.15
C SER A 97 1.15 -12.30 13.32
N ALA A 98 2.45 -12.61 13.22
CA ALA A 98 3.17 -13.33 14.27
C ALA A 98 3.86 -12.40 15.27
N VAL A 99 4.09 -11.13 14.92
CA VAL A 99 4.83 -10.18 15.77
C VAL A 99 3.99 -8.96 16.11
N LEU A 100 3.63 -8.15 15.12
CA LEU A 100 3.01 -6.84 15.38
C LEU A 100 1.67 -6.95 16.11
N MET A 101 0.76 -7.80 15.61
CA MET A 101 -0.58 -7.94 16.18
C MET A 101 -0.56 -8.56 17.58
N PRO A 102 0.15 -9.67 17.85
CA PRO A 102 0.28 -10.21 19.20
C PRO A 102 0.88 -9.22 20.20
N LEU A 103 1.92 -8.46 19.82
CA LEU A 103 2.48 -7.44 20.71
C LEU A 103 1.46 -6.34 21.00
N SER A 104 0.70 -5.94 19.99
CA SER A 104 -0.33 -4.91 20.14
C SER A 104 -1.46 -5.32 21.08
N THR A 105 -1.85 -6.60 21.08
CA THR A 105 -2.90 -7.12 21.97
C THR A 105 -2.38 -7.32 23.39
N VAL A 106 -1.18 -7.87 23.57
CA VAL A 106 -0.57 -8.10 24.89
C VAL A 106 -0.30 -6.79 25.62
N PHE A 107 0.11 -5.74 24.90
CA PHE A 107 0.46 -4.45 25.50
C PHE A 107 -0.68 -3.43 25.50
N ALA A 108 -1.88 -3.78 25.04
CA ALA A 108 -3.02 -2.87 24.96
C ALA A 108 -3.40 -2.25 26.31
N SER A 109 -3.25 -2.99 27.42
CA SER A 109 -3.57 -2.54 28.78
C SER A 109 -2.46 -1.73 29.44
N ASN A 110 -1.26 -1.68 28.87
CA ASN A 110 -0.10 -0.97 29.42
C ASN A 110 0.22 0.26 28.55
N MET A 111 -0.18 1.45 28.99
CA MET A 111 -0.09 2.68 28.19
C MET A 111 1.34 2.95 27.67
N PRO A 112 2.42 2.91 28.48
CA PRO A 112 3.78 3.08 27.98
C PRO A 112 4.16 2.09 26.86
N LEU A 113 3.87 0.79 27.04
CA LEU A 113 4.23 -0.24 26.07
C LEU A 113 3.36 -0.15 24.80
N SER A 114 2.09 0.21 24.93
CA SER A 114 1.19 0.48 23.80
C SER A 114 1.73 1.60 22.91
N ILE A 115 2.24 2.69 23.50
CA ILE A 115 2.88 3.78 22.75
C ILE A 115 4.11 3.27 21.99
N VAL A 116 4.95 2.43 22.61
CA VAL A 116 6.11 1.83 21.93
C VAL A 116 5.68 1.00 20.73
N VAL A 117 4.65 0.16 20.86
CA VAL A 117 4.13 -0.62 19.72
C VAL A 117 3.60 0.27 18.61
N GLN A 118 2.91 1.37 18.94
CA GLN A 118 2.43 2.32 17.94
C GLN A 118 3.58 3.03 17.20
N LEU A 119 4.66 3.39 17.90
CA LEU A 119 5.85 4.00 17.28
C LEU A 119 6.57 3.01 16.37
N VAL A 120 6.73 1.75 16.81
CA VAL A 120 7.31 0.69 15.97
C VAL A 120 6.45 0.44 14.73
N SER A 121 5.12 0.38 14.90
CA SER A 121 4.18 0.23 13.78
C SER A 121 4.26 1.39 12.80
N THR A 122 4.42 2.62 13.30
CA THR A 122 4.60 3.82 12.48
C THR A 122 5.89 3.72 11.66
N PHE A 123 6.98 3.27 12.28
CA PHE A 123 8.23 3.05 11.57
C PHE A 123 8.10 2.00 10.47
N VAL A 124 7.43 0.86 10.76
CA VAL A 124 7.14 -0.19 9.78
C VAL A 124 6.33 0.39 8.61
N LEU A 125 5.27 1.13 8.88
CA LEU A 125 4.43 1.78 7.87
C LEU A 125 5.27 2.65 6.91
N ILE A 126 6.08 3.55 7.48
CA ILE A 126 6.87 4.53 6.72
C ILE A 126 7.94 3.88 5.85
N VAL A 127 8.52 2.76 6.30
CA VAL A 127 9.66 2.13 5.62
C VAL A 127 9.24 1.04 4.65
N VAL A 128 8.26 0.22 4.98
CA VAL A 128 7.92 -1.00 4.22
C VAL A 128 7.39 -0.68 2.83
N ILE A 129 6.48 0.29 2.69
CA ILE A 129 5.87 0.59 1.38
C ILE A 129 6.90 1.15 0.38
N PRO A 130 7.73 2.17 0.73
CA PRO A 130 8.81 2.60 -0.15
C PRO A 130 9.80 1.47 -0.46
N PHE A 131 10.13 0.62 0.52
CA PHE A 131 11.01 -0.53 0.30
C PHE A 131 10.41 -1.52 -0.70
N GLN A 132 9.13 -1.87 -0.54
CA GLN A 132 8.39 -2.79 -1.40
C GLN A 132 8.32 -2.27 -2.84
N LEU A 133 8.08 -0.98 -3.04
CA LEU A 133 8.07 -0.38 -4.38
C LEU A 133 9.43 -0.41 -5.07
N VAL A 134 10.52 -0.10 -4.35
CA VAL A 134 11.89 -0.19 -4.91
C VAL A 134 12.25 -1.65 -5.21
N TYR A 135 11.85 -2.58 -4.36
CA TYR A 135 12.02 -4.02 -4.59
C TYR A 135 11.26 -4.48 -5.85
N TYR A 136 9.99 -4.09 -6.00
CA TYR A 136 9.20 -4.37 -7.20
C TYR A 136 9.81 -3.73 -8.44
N TYR A 137 10.35 -2.52 -8.35
CA TYR A 137 11.03 -1.90 -9.48
C TYR A 137 12.30 -2.68 -9.88
N ALA A 138 13.04 -3.24 -8.92
CA ALA A 138 14.17 -4.12 -9.23
C ALA A 138 13.75 -5.39 -10.00
N LEU A 139 12.61 -5.98 -9.62
CA LEU A 139 12.01 -7.12 -10.34
C LEU A 139 11.55 -6.72 -11.75
N PHE A 140 10.96 -5.53 -11.89
CA PHE A 140 10.55 -4.95 -13.17
C PHE A 140 11.74 -4.75 -14.12
N LEU A 141 12.92 -4.36 -13.59
CA LEU A 141 14.17 -4.31 -14.35
C LEU A 141 14.75 -5.70 -14.70
N GLY A 142 14.09 -6.78 -14.31
CA GLY A 142 14.52 -8.15 -14.59
C GLY A 142 15.69 -8.63 -13.74
N LYS A 143 15.97 -7.99 -12.59
CA LYS A 143 16.99 -8.46 -11.64
C LYS A 143 16.54 -9.79 -11.04
N ARG A 144 17.36 -10.85 -11.22
CA ARG A 144 17.02 -12.22 -10.78
C ARG A 144 17.76 -12.65 -9.53
N SER A 145 19.02 -12.28 -9.35
CA SER A 145 19.79 -12.70 -8.17
C SER A 145 19.36 -11.92 -6.93
N TRP A 146 19.27 -12.59 -5.78
CA TRP A 146 19.02 -11.95 -4.49
C TRP A 146 20.07 -10.87 -4.20
N LYS A 147 21.35 -11.15 -4.52
CA LYS A 147 22.45 -10.19 -4.38
C LYS A 147 22.22 -8.94 -5.25
N ASP A 148 21.72 -9.12 -6.47
CA ASP A 148 21.47 -8.01 -7.39
C ASP A 148 20.29 -7.15 -6.93
N ILE A 149 19.22 -7.78 -6.44
CA ILE A 149 18.03 -7.07 -5.94
C ILE A 149 18.41 -6.28 -4.68
N TRP A 150 19.08 -6.90 -3.70
CA TRP A 150 19.52 -6.18 -2.50
C TRP A 150 20.56 -5.11 -2.79
N GLY A 151 21.50 -5.38 -3.69
CA GLY A 151 22.45 -4.38 -4.16
C GLY A 151 21.74 -3.21 -4.85
N PHE A 152 20.65 -3.48 -5.59
CA PHE A 152 19.83 -2.45 -6.20
C PHE A 152 19.14 -1.61 -5.13
N VAL A 153 18.37 -2.25 -4.23
CA VAL A 153 17.60 -1.58 -3.18
C VAL A 153 18.51 -0.74 -2.28
N ARG A 154 19.60 -1.32 -1.77
CA ARG A 154 20.55 -0.59 -0.91
C ARG A 154 21.12 0.65 -1.60
N ALA A 155 21.47 0.54 -2.87
CA ALA A 155 22.03 1.68 -3.60
C ALA A 155 20.99 2.78 -3.87
N VAL A 156 19.72 2.43 -4.14
CA VAL A 156 18.64 3.43 -4.27
C VAL A 156 18.41 4.13 -2.93
N PHE A 157 18.28 3.38 -1.84
CA PHE A 157 18.10 3.97 -0.51
C PHE A 157 19.32 4.79 -0.08
N ALA A 158 20.55 4.33 -0.27
CA ALA A 158 21.75 5.10 0.08
C ALA A 158 21.77 6.49 -0.56
N ARG A 159 21.26 6.62 -1.79
CA ARG A 159 21.28 7.87 -2.55
C ARG A 159 20.00 8.71 -2.38
N HIS A 160 18.84 8.06 -2.29
CA HIS A 160 17.53 8.71 -2.39
C HIS A 160 16.61 8.46 -1.17
N TYR A 161 17.07 7.83 -0.08
CA TYR A 161 16.19 7.51 1.07
C TYR A 161 15.45 8.73 1.62
N ARG A 162 16.14 9.88 1.75
CA ARG A 162 15.51 11.11 2.25
C ARG A 162 14.39 11.58 1.32
N SER A 163 14.58 11.47 0.01
CA SER A 163 13.59 11.87 -0.98
C SER A 163 12.36 10.96 -0.91
N LEU A 164 12.60 9.65 -1.02
CA LEU A 164 11.57 8.61 -0.99
C LEU A 164 10.73 8.66 0.29
N LEU A 165 11.39 8.69 1.46
CA LEU A 165 10.69 8.70 2.75
C LEU A 165 9.96 10.03 2.99
N ASN A 166 10.57 11.18 2.67
CA ASN A 166 9.88 12.47 2.88
C ASN A 166 8.64 12.61 2.01
N VAL A 167 8.71 12.18 0.76
CA VAL A 167 7.55 12.20 -0.16
C VAL A 167 6.47 11.24 0.33
N TYR A 168 6.84 10.04 0.77
CA TYR A 168 5.90 9.09 1.33
C TYR A 168 5.25 9.57 2.63
N CYS A 169 6.02 10.19 3.53
CA CYS A 169 5.46 10.83 4.73
C CYS A 169 4.51 11.98 4.39
N ALA A 170 4.85 12.81 3.40
CA ALA A 170 3.97 13.88 2.93
C ALA A 170 2.66 13.33 2.34
N LEU A 171 2.75 12.22 1.60
CA LEU A 171 1.59 11.49 1.08
C LEU A 171 0.70 10.97 2.22
N ILE A 172 1.26 10.29 3.21
CA ILE A 172 0.50 9.80 4.38
C ILE A 172 -0.20 10.96 5.09
N LEU A 173 0.50 12.07 5.34
CA LEU A 173 -0.08 13.26 5.97
C LEU A 173 -1.21 13.86 5.12
N ALA A 174 -1.07 13.88 3.79
CA ALA A 174 -2.12 14.35 2.91
C ALA A 174 -3.35 13.46 2.96
N VAL A 175 -3.18 12.13 2.94
CA VAL A 175 -4.25 11.15 3.11
C VAL A 175 -4.95 11.35 4.45
N MET A 176 -4.20 11.48 5.55
CA MET A 176 -4.76 11.74 6.88
C MET A 176 -5.55 13.05 6.96
N ALA A 177 -5.03 14.13 6.36
CA ALA A 177 -5.71 15.43 6.35
C ALA A 177 -7.02 15.37 5.55
N ILE A 178 -7.00 14.73 4.38
CA ILE A 178 -8.21 14.50 3.58
C ILE A 178 -9.21 13.67 4.39
N ASP A 179 -8.77 12.56 4.98
CA ASP A 179 -9.63 11.67 5.77
C ASP A 179 -10.33 12.42 6.91
N THR A 180 -9.57 13.22 7.65
CA THR A 180 -10.09 13.98 8.79
C THR A 180 -11.14 15.01 8.34
N VAL A 181 -10.91 15.70 7.23
CA VAL A 181 -11.82 16.75 6.74
C VAL A 181 -13.08 16.16 6.10
N THR A 182 -12.96 15.02 5.42
CA THR A 182 -14.09 14.40 4.72
C THR A 182 -14.90 13.44 5.58
N GLY A 183 -14.50 13.18 6.82
CA GLY A 183 -15.05 12.08 7.62
C GLY A 183 -14.79 10.72 6.94
N GLY A 184 -13.58 10.56 6.42
CA GLY A 184 -13.14 9.37 5.70
C GLY A 184 -13.00 8.14 6.59
N PRO A 185 -12.60 6.99 6.02
CA PRO A 185 -12.63 5.71 6.72
C PRO A 185 -11.81 5.62 7.98
N PHE A 186 -10.65 6.30 8.06
CA PHE A 186 -9.85 6.27 9.29
C PHE A 186 -10.56 7.00 10.44
N SER A 187 -11.24 8.08 10.12
CA SER A 187 -12.06 8.86 11.04
C SER A 187 -13.30 8.09 11.47
N LEU A 188 -13.96 7.40 10.54
CA LEU A 188 -15.10 6.51 10.83
C LEU A 188 -14.70 5.30 11.69
N ALA A 189 -13.45 4.85 11.61
CA ALA A 189 -12.90 3.79 12.45
C ALA A 189 -12.46 4.25 13.85
N GLN A 190 -12.94 5.41 14.33
CA GLN A 190 -12.62 5.99 15.64
C GLN A 190 -11.13 6.34 15.83
N GLY A 191 -10.42 6.59 14.73
CA GLY A 191 -9.07 7.15 14.74
C GLY A 191 -7.98 6.23 14.19
N PHE A 192 -6.75 6.74 14.23
CA PHE A 192 -5.61 6.16 13.54
C PHE A 192 -4.85 5.16 14.42
N TYR A 193 -5.37 3.93 14.57
CA TYR A 193 -4.65 2.87 15.26
C TYR A 193 -3.62 2.21 14.33
N VAL A 194 -2.38 2.70 14.38
CA VAL A 194 -1.30 2.35 13.44
C VAL A 194 -1.06 0.84 13.29
N PRO A 195 -1.01 0.01 14.37
CA PRO A 195 -0.79 -1.42 14.23
C PRO A 195 -1.83 -2.11 13.36
N HIS A 196 -3.10 -1.72 13.50
CA HIS A 196 -4.19 -2.27 12.69
C HIS A 196 -4.15 -1.76 11.24
N ILE A 197 -3.68 -0.54 11.01
CA ILE A 197 -3.49 -0.01 9.65
C ILE A 197 -2.38 -0.76 8.93
N VAL A 198 -1.25 -1.01 9.61
CA VAL A 198 -0.17 -1.85 9.10
C VAL A 198 -0.67 -3.27 8.83
N TYR A 199 -1.51 -3.81 9.71
CA TYR A 199 -2.16 -5.09 9.48
C TYR A 199 -3.02 -5.10 8.23
N ASN A 200 -3.90 -4.13 8.06
CA ASN A 200 -4.74 -4.10 6.86
C ASN A 200 -3.93 -3.94 5.58
N LEU A 201 -2.91 -3.07 5.58
CA LEU A 201 -2.06 -2.83 4.42
C LEU A 201 -1.17 -4.01 4.04
N LEU A 202 -0.63 -4.75 5.00
CA LEU A 202 0.35 -5.81 4.74
C LEU A 202 -0.24 -7.21 4.82
N TYR A 203 -1.33 -7.41 5.56
CA TYR A 203 -1.93 -8.72 5.81
C TYR A 203 -3.28 -8.90 5.11
N VAL A 204 -4.19 -7.92 5.13
CA VAL A 204 -5.52 -8.03 4.48
C VAL A 204 -5.44 -7.74 2.96
N GLY A 205 -4.26 -7.32 2.50
CA GLY A 205 -3.93 -7.20 1.08
C GLY A 205 -3.87 -5.76 0.62
N ASN A 206 -3.11 -5.52 -0.43
CA ASN A 206 -2.83 -4.18 -0.91
C ASN A 206 -3.03 -4.10 -2.42
N PRO A 207 -3.83 -3.14 -2.87
CA PRO A 207 -3.62 -2.57 -4.20
C PRO A 207 -3.69 -1.03 -4.22
N MET A 208 -3.22 -0.36 -3.17
CA MET A 208 -3.21 1.08 -2.87
C MET A 208 -4.50 1.60 -2.17
N PHE A 209 -4.42 1.73 -0.83
CA PHE A 209 -5.41 2.09 0.22
C PHE A 209 -6.84 1.53 0.12
N SER A 210 -7.11 0.63 -0.81
CA SER A 210 -8.47 0.27 -1.21
C SER A 210 -9.09 -0.94 -0.49
N TRP A 211 -8.42 -1.46 0.54
CA TRP A 211 -9.01 -2.37 1.53
C TRP A 211 -10.21 -1.73 2.26
N MET A 212 -10.42 -0.42 2.09
CA MET A 212 -11.49 0.37 2.66
C MET A 212 -12.90 -0.04 2.20
N TYR A 213 -13.10 -0.88 1.19
CA TYR A 213 -14.46 -1.27 0.77
C TYR A 213 -15.20 -2.13 1.81
N MET A 214 -14.50 -2.95 2.59
CA MET A 214 -15.11 -3.64 3.74
C MET A 214 -15.57 -2.63 4.81
N LEU A 215 -14.72 -1.65 5.18
CA LEU A 215 -15.13 -0.53 6.06
C LEU A 215 -16.29 0.29 5.46
N PHE A 216 -16.26 0.58 4.16
CA PHE A 216 -17.30 1.34 3.46
C PHE A 216 -18.66 0.65 3.57
N LEU A 217 -18.68 -0.67 3.44
CA LEU A 217 -19.89 -1.46 3.52
C LEU A 217 -20.34 -1.69 4.96
N THR A 218 -19.42 -1.98 5.89
CA THR A 218 -19.78 -2.15 7.32
C THR A 218 -20.37 -0.86 7.90
N VAL A 219 -19.84 0.31 7.54
CA VAL A 219 -20.40 1.60 7.96
C VAL A 219 -21.69 1.92 7.19
N GLY A 220 -21.73 1.67 5.88
CA GLY A 220 -22.90 1.92 5.04
C GLY A 220 -24.12 1.07 5.39
N PHE A 221 -23.94 -0.19 5.78
CA PHE A 221 -25.05 -1.08 6.14
C PHE A 221 -25.60 -0.86 7.56
N GLY A 222 -24.92 -0.06 8.38
CA GLY A 222 -25.37 0.32 9.72
C GLY A 222 -26.27 1.56 9.78
N VAL A 223 -26.53 2.21 8.63
CA VAL A 223 -27.28 3.47 8.54
C VAL A 223 -28.57 3.31 7.72
N PRO A 224 -29.56 4.22 7.88
CA PRO A 224 -30.78 4.20 7.07
C PRO A 224 -30.47 4.25 5.57
N LEU A 225 -31.31 3.60 4.76
CA LEU A 225 -31.14 3.48 3.30
C LEU A 225 -30.89 4.82 2.60
N SER A 226 -31.54 5.89 3.06
CA SER A 226 -31.39 7.26 2.55
C SER A 226 -29.97 7.82 2.74
N SER A 227 -29.27 7.41 3.81
CA SER A 227 -27.91 7.86 4.14
C SER A 227 -26.83 6.92 3.61
N MET A 228 -27.17 5.63 3.45
CA MET A 228 -26.25 4.60 2.95
C MET A 228 -25.63 4.96 1.60
N PHE A 229 -26.45 5.36 0.62
CA PHE A 229 -25.96 5.70 -0.72
C PHE A 229 -25.04 6.93 -0.72
N ALA A 230 -25.38 7.96 0.05
CA ALA A 230 -24.58 9.18 0.16
C ALA A 230 -23.22 8.90 0.80
N ILE A 231 -23.20 8.08 1.86
CA ILE A 231 -21.97 7.67 2.57
C ILE A 231 -21.09 6.82 1.65
N ILE A 232 -21.66 5.79 1.00
CA ILE A 232 -20.90 4.93 0.07
C ILE A 232 -20.33 5.75 -1.10
N PHE A 233 -21.09 6.70 -1.64
CA PHE A 233 -20.63 7.55 -2.73
C PHE A 233 -19.46 8.46 -2.31
N LEU A 234 -19.58 9.16 -1.17
CA LEU A 234 -18.51 10.02 -0.64
C LEU A 234 -17.24 9.21 -0.41
N LEU A 235 -17.39 8.05 0.22
CA LEU A 235 -16.31 7.14 0.54
C LEU A 235 -15.63 6.58 -0.72
N PHE A 236 -16.39 6.28 -1.76
CA PHE A 236 -15.85 5.90 -3.07
C PHE A 236 -15.00 7.02 -3.68
N VAL A 237 -15.48 8.27 -3.64
CA VAL A 237 -14.73 9.44 -4.17
C VAL A 237 -13.43 9.64 -3.40
N VAL A 238 -13.46 9.56 -2.07
CA VAL A 238 -12.27 9.65 -1.21
C VAL A 238 -11.29 8.51 -1.50
N GLY A 239 -11.78 7.28 -1.68
CA GLY A 239 -10.95 6.14 -2.08
C GLY A 239 -10.28 6.33 -3.45
N CYS A 240 -10.98 6.90 -4.43
CA CYS A 240 -10.40 7.25 -5.73
C CYS A 240 -9.27 8.27 -5.60
N LEU A 241 -9.43 9.26 -4.71
CA LEU A 241 -8.41 10.26 -4.44
C LEU A 241 -7.17 9.64 -3.78
N TYR A 242 -7.34 8.72 -2.84
CA TYR A 242 -6.21 8.00 -2.23
C TYR A 242 -5.45 7.19 -3.28
N ALA A 243 -6.14 6.39 -4.08
CA ALA A 243 -5.53 5.61 -5.14
C ALA A 243 -4.76 6.49 -6.14
N TYR A 244 -5.32 7.66 -6.48
CA TYR A 244 -4.64 8.62 -7.33
C TYR A 244 -3.35 9.14 -6.69
N LEU A 245 -3.39 9.61 -5.45
CA LEU A 245 -2.22 10.14 -4.75
C LEU A 245 -1.09 9.08 -4.64
N GLU A 246 -1.45 7.84 -4.35
CA GLU A 246 -0.49 6.75 -4.22
C GLU A 246 0.13 6.34 -5.57
N LEU A 247 -0.65 6.28 -6.65
CA LEU A 247 -0.10 5.98 -7.98
C LEU A 247 0.91 7.02 -8.45
N ASN A 248 0.74 8.28 -8.02
CA ASN A 248 1.75 9.31 -8.28
C ASN A 248 3.02 9.09 -7.48
N PHE A 249 2.93 8.52 -6.27
CA PHE A 249 4.12 8.06 -5.56
C PHE A 249 4.79 6.87 -6.27
N VAL A 250 4.03 5.93 -6.82
CA VAL A 250 4.58 4.83 -7.65
C VAL A 250 5.36 5.37 -8.86
N ALA A 251 4.81 6.35 -9.56
CA ALA A 251 5.48 7.02 -10.68
C ALA A 251 6.74 7.77 -10.22
N PHE A 252 6.69 8.43 -9.06
CA PHE A 252 7.84 9.09 -8.46
C PHE A 252 8.99 8.12 -8.15
N VAL A 253 8.68 6.93 -7.60
CA VAL A 253 9.69 5.90 -7.34
C VAL A 253 10.43 5.48 -8.61
N GLN A 254 9.73 5.34 -9.74
CA GLN A 254 10.38 5.07 -11.02
C GLN A 254 11.39 6.15 -11.39
N LYS A 255 11.01 7.43 -11.26
CA LYS A 255 11.90 8.55 -11.58
C LYS A 255 13.19 8.49 -10.77
N GLU A 256 13.09 8.34 -9.45
CA GLU A 256 14.26 8.24 -8.56
C GLU A 256 15.12 7.00 -8.88
N CYS A 257 14.49 5.89 -9.27
CA CYS A 257 15.20 4.68 -9.68
C CYS A 257 15.90 4.82 -11.03
N VAL A 258 15.36 5.60 -11.97
CA VAL A 258 15.95 5.87 -13.30
C VAL A 258 17.07 6.90 -13.21
N ASP A 259 16.94 7.93 -12.37
CA ASP A 259 17.96 8.97 -12.16
C ASP A 259 19.30 8.40 -11.62
N ARG A 260 19.24 7.23 -10.97
CA ARG A 260 20.43 6.43 -10.67
C ARG A 260 21.18 5.98 -11.93
N GLY A 261 20.46 5.57 -12.97
CA GLY A 261 21.00 5.01 -14.21
C GLY A 261 21.70 6.05 -15.08
N THR A 262 21.25 7.30 -15.06
CA THR A 262 21.76 8.40 -15.90
C THR A 262 22.98 9.11 -15.32
N ALA A 263 23.21 9.05 -14.00
CA ALA A 263 24.41 9.66 -13.40
C ALA A 263 25.70 8.84 -13.59
N ARG A 264 25.59 7.53 -13.86
CA ARG A 264 26.77 6.69 -14.19
C ARG A 264 27.31 6.96 -15.60
N THR A 265 26.51 7.56 -16.49
CA THR A 265 26.91 7.94 -17.85
C THR A 265 27.52 9.33 -17.95
N GLN A 266 27.53 10.13 -16.88
CA GLN A 266 28.16 11.46 -16.89
C GLN A 266 29.59 11.48 -16.33
N THR A 267 30.08 10.40 -15.73
CA THR A 267 31.48 10.28 -15.26
C THR A 267 32.45 9.72 -16.32
N HIS A 268 32.00 9.56 -17.58
CA HIS A 268 32.82 9.14 -18.71
C HIS A 268 32.55 9.99 -19.96
N ARG A 269 32.55 11.31 -19.81
CA ARG A 269 32.80 12.23 -20.91
C ARG A 269 33.79 13.28 -20.48
#